data_AF-J4I9I3-F1
#
_entry.id   AF-J4I9I3-F1
#
_cell.length_a   1.000
_cell.length_b   1.000
_cell.length_c   1.000
_cell.angle_alpha   90.00
_cell.angle_beta   90.00
_cell.angle_gamma   90.00
#
_symmetry.space_group_name_H-M   'P 1'
#
loop_
_entity.id
_entity.type
_entity.pdbx_description
1 polymer ?
#
loop_
_entity_poly.entity_id
_entity_poly.type
_entity_poly.pdbx_seq_one_letter_code
_entity_poly.pdbx_strand_id
1 'polypeptide(L)'
;MPLTIAPDAMRRTVLERAGLDAHGPLPKPLDNLITRLSSFEMRTLYVRSLPMSSVASVRAHSTFDDYAVYALPHALFAYIREAAVLGLLTIVGSGRERWRTYVVGALAVTAVLECYWISTVTVRIPKDGRNVFMWHDNLWILRQLVFLLLSIVTHLLPSTSPLVDPASHALATHSALEQSVPLLRAAASEWWDRQRLEGEWARSDEAVQRVAEQLGRGFVEGQGEGTLRVKAKETAARIKASLLAQPAS
;
A
#
# COMPACT_ATOMS: atom_id res chain seq x y z
N MET A 1 -23.94 -38.50 9.35
CA MET A 1 -23.86 -39.77 8.59
C MET A 1 -22.39 -40.05 8.33
N PRO A 2 -21.89 -41.26 8.58
CA PRO A 2 -20.51 -41.59 8.26
C PRO A 2 -20.31 -41.52 6.73
N LEU A 3 -19.27 -40.80 6.30
CA LEU A 3 -18.93 -40.61 4.89
C LEU A 3 -18.44 -41.89 4.19
N THR A 4 -18.26 -42.99 4.92
CA THR A 4 -17.88 -44.32 4.41
C THR A 4 -19.08 -45.22 4.14
N ILE A 5 -20.30 -44.77 4.45
CA ILE A 5 -21.50 -45.60 4.33
C ILE A 5 -21.81 -45.89 2.86
N ALA A 6 -22.27 -47.11 2.57
CA ALA A 6 -22.69 -47.50 1.23
C ALA A 6 -23.84 -46.59 0.73
N PRO A 7 -23.93 -46.30 -0.59
CA PRO A 7 -24.97 -45.42 -1.14
C PRO A 7 -26.40 -45.90 -0.79
N ASP A 8 -26.63 -47.21 -0.78
CA ASP A 8 -27.93 -47.78 -0.39
C ASP A 8 -28.28 -47.50 1.08
N ALA A 9 -27.27 -47.56 1.94
CA ALA A 9 -27.43 -47.26 3.35
C ALA A 9 -27.58 -45.74 3.59
N MET A 10 -26.96 -44.87 2.77
CA MET A 10 -27.30 -43.43 2.76
C MET A 10 -28.76 -43.23 2.42
N ARG A 11 -29.24 -43.84 1.32
CA ARG A 11 -30.63 -43.73 0.86
C ARG A 11 -31.62 -44.16 1.94
N ARG A 12 -31.39 -45.33 2.56
CA ARG A 12 -32.23 -45.82 3.67
C ARG A 12 -32.28 -44.85 4.84
N THR A 13 -31.13 -44.35 5.27
CA THR A 13 -31.05 -43.45 6.42
C THR A 13 -31.68 -42.07 6.12
N VAL A 14 -31.60 -41.58 4.87
CA VAL A 14 -32.32 -40.35 4.46
C VAL A 14 -33.83 -40.59 4.47
N LEU A 15 -34.31 -41.70 3.91
CA LEU A 15 -35.73 -42.04 3.89
C LEU A 15 -36.28 -42.21 5.31
N GLU A 16 -35.55 -42.93 6.16
CA GLU A 16 -35.89 -43.13 7.58
C GLU A 16 -36.01 -41.80 8.32
N ARG A 17 -35.04 -40.88 8.14
CA ARG A 17 -35.10 -39.55 8.76
C ARG A 17 -36.19 -38.65 8.19
N ALA A 18 -36.58 -38.86 6.94
CA ALA A 18 -37.68 -38.13 6.30
C ALA A 18 -39.05 -38.72 6.66
N GLY A 19 -39.12 -39.82 7.42
CA GLY A 19 -40.38 -40.51 7.74
C GLY A 19 -41.03 -41.18 6.53
N LEU A 20 -40.25 -41.49 5.49
CA LEU A 20 -40.71 -42.16 4.28
C LEU A 20 -40.42 -43.66 4.35
N ASP A 21 -41.24 -44.46 3.68
CA ASP A 21 -41.02 -45.90 3.58
C ASP A 21 -39.61 -46.20 3.01
N ALA A 22 -38.98 -47.26 3.52
CA ALA A 22 -37.62 -47.66 3.12
C ALA A 22 -37.46 -47.92 1.60
N HIS A 23 -38.57 -48.16 0.91
CA HIS A 23 -38.64 -48.37 -0.55
C HIS A 23 -39.41 -47.27 -1.29
N GLY A 24 -39.77 -46.17 -0.61
CA GLY A 24 -40.49 -45.06 -1.22
C GLY A 24 -39.69 -44.36 -2.34
N PRO A 25 -40.38 -43.75 -3.32
CA PRO A 25 -39.74 -42.95 -4.34
C PRO A 25 -39.12 -41.70 -3.70
N LEU A 26 -37.80 -41.56 -3.85
CA LEU A 26 -37.08 -40.39 -3.38
C LEU A 26 -37.23 -39.28 -4.45
N PRO A 27 -37.32 -37.98 -4.06
CA PRO A 27 -37.29 -36.90 -5.03
C PRO A 27 -36.07 -37.03 -5.95
N LYS A 28 -36.29 -36.98 -7.27
CA LYS A 28 -35.23 -37.05 -8.31
C LYS A 28 -33.96 -36.23 -7.99
N PRO A 29 -34.01 -34.98 -7.49
CA PRO A 29 -32.79 -34.24 -7.15
C PRO A 29 -31.97 -34.90 -6.02
N LEU A 30 -32.64 -35.50 -5.04
CA LEU A 30 -31.99 -36.17 -3.91
C LEU A 30 -31.37 -37.50 -4.34
N ASP A 31 -32.03 -38.22 -5.24
CA ASP A 31 -31.50 -39.46 -5.80
C ASP A 31 -30.25 -39.22 -6.66
N ASN A 32 -30.27 -38.15 -7.46
CA ASN A 32 -29.09 -37.69 -8.20
C ASN A 32 -27.96 -37.25 -7.27
N LEU A 33 -28.28 -36.57 -6.15
CA LEU A 33 -27.30 -36.19 -5.15
C LEU A 33 -26.65 -37.41 -4.50
N ILE A 34 -27.43 -38.41 -4.06
CA ILE A 34 -26.92 -39.64 -3.46
C ILE A 34 -26.06 -40.41 -4.47
N THR A 35 -26.49 -40.46 -5.73
CA THR A 35 -25.73 -41.10 -6.81
C THR A 35 -24.40 -40.40 -7.03
N ARG A 36 -24.34 -39.06 -7.00
CA ARG A 36 -23.07 -38.31 -7.10
C ARG A 36 -22.20 -38.48 -5.87
N LEU A 37 -22.80 -38.40 -4.70
CA LEU A 37 -22.14 -38.69 -3.43
C LEU A 37 -21.73 -40.16 -3.34
N SER A 38 -22.08 -41.06 -4.26
CA SER A 38 -21.52 -42.40 -4.27
C SER A 38 -20.01 -42.38 -4.56
N SER A 39 -19.53 -41.42 -5.35
CA SER A 39 -18.11 -41.21 -5.61
C SER A 39 -17.38 -40.64 -4.39
N PHE A 40 -16.25 -41.26 -4.02
CA PHE A 40 -15.40 -40.81 -2.92
C PHE A 40 -14.84 -39.40 -3.15
N GLU A 41 -14.50 -39.07 -4.40
CA GLU A 41 -14.01 -37.74 -4.76
C GLU A 41 -15.08 -36.68 -4.51
N MET A 42 -16.32 -36.95 -4.92
CA MET A 42 -17.46 -36.04 -4.70
C MET A 42 -17.79 -35.86 -3.22
N ARG A 43 -17.69 -36.92 -2.40
CA ARG A 43 -17.83 -36.80 -0.93
C ARG A 43 -16.77 -35.89 -0.35
N THR A 44 -15.52 -36.04 -0.80
CA THR A 44 -14.39 -35.23 -0.32
C THR A 44 -14.56 -33.77 -0.74
N LEU A 45 -14.99 -33.54 -1.99
CA LEU A 45 -15.27 -32.22 -2.55
C LEU A 45 -16.44 -31.56 -1.82
N TYR A 46 -17.49 -32.31 -1.50
CA TYR A 46 -18.64 -31.83 -0.73
C TYR A 46 -18.25 -31.34 0.67
N VAL A 47 -17.42 -32.12 1.39
CA VAL A 47 -16.92 -31.73 2.72
C VAL A 47 -15.99 -30.52 2.65
N ARG A 48 -15.29 -30.35 1.52
CA ARG A 48 -14.27 -29.32 1.34
C ARG A 48 -14.83 -27.98 0.87
N SER A 49 -15.78 -27.98 -0.06
CA SER A 49 -16.00 -26.82 -0.93
C SER A 49 -17.44 -26.30 -1.00
N LEU A 50 -18.45 -27.07 -0.57
CA LEU A 50 -19.83 -26.75 -0.96
C LEU A 50 -20.73 -26.25 0.17
N PRO A 51 -21.28 -25.03 0.01
CA PRO A 51 -22.56 -24.68 0.60
C PRO A 51 -23.64 -25.63 0.09
N MET A 52 -24.48 -26.16 0.99
CA MET A 52 -25.57 -27.11 0.68
C MET A 52 -26.48 -26.66 -0.48
N SER A 53 -26.60 -25.35 -0.74
CA SER A 53 -27.54 -24.79 -1.72
C SER A 53 -27.14 -24.98 -3.18
N SER A 54 -25.86 -25.11 -3.52
CA SER A 54 -25.41 -25.15 -4.92
C SER A 54 -25.39 -26.56 -5.52
N VAL A 55 -25.39 -27.61 -4.69
CA VAL A 55 -25.31 -29.00 -5.15
C VAL A 55 -26.65 -29.50 -5.72
N ALA A 56 -27.75 -28.96 -5.21
CA ALA A 56 -29.09 -29.40 -5.58
C ALA A 56 -29.57 -28.86 -6.93
N SER A 57 -29.07 -27.72 -7.38
CA SER A 57 -29.61 -27.01 -8.55
C SER A 57 -28.90 -27.34 -9.87
N VAL A 58 -27.72 -27.97 -9.84
CA VAL A 58 -26.84 -28.01 -11.00
C VAL A 58 -26.68 -29.42 -11.58
N ARG A 59 -27.43 -29.71 -12.65
CA ARG A 59 -27.50 -31.03 -13.31
C ARG A 59 -26.28 -31.41 -14.15
N ALA A 60 -25.37 -30.50 -14.51
CA ALA A 60 -24.41 -30.75 -15.58
C ALA A 60 -22.94 -31.01 -15.17
N HIS A 61 -22.54 -30.74 -13.93
CA HIS A 61 -21.10 -30.77 -13.59
C HIS A 61 -20.68 -32.09 -12.93
N SER A 62 -19.83 -32.84 -13.63
CA SER A 62 -19.20 -34.07 -13.11
C SER A 62 -17.74 -33.84 -12.69
N THR A 63 -17.10 -32.79 -13.20
CA THR A 63 -15.66 -32.57 -13.03
C THR A 63 -15.38 -31.54 -11.94
N PHE A 64 -14.27 -31.71 -11.19
CA PHE A 64 -13.84 -30.77 -10.16
C PHE A 64 -13.74 -29.32 -10.68
N ASP A 65 -13.18 -29.13 -11.88
CA ASP A 65 -12.96 -27.81 -12.46
C ASP A 65 -14.27 -27.03 -12.64
N ASP A 66 -15.33 -27.70 -13.07
CA ASP A 66 -16.65 -27.10 -13.19
C ASP A 66 -17.14 -26.56 -11.84
N TYR A 67 -16.93 -27.31 -10.75
CA TYR A 67 -17.31 -26.85 -9.41
C TYR A 67 -16.49 -25.66 -8.94
N ALA A 68 -15.18 -25.66 -9.21
CA ALA A 68 -14.30 -24.54 -8.86
C ALA A 68 -14.78 -23.25 -9.53
N VAL A 69 -15.18 -23.31 -10.80
CA VAL A 69 -15.69 -22.16 -11.55
C VAL A 69 -16.96 -21.56 -10.94
N TYR A 70 -17.83 -22.36 -10.32
CA TYR A 70 -19.04 -21.85 -9.66
C TYR A 70 -18.82 -21.38 -8.22
N ALA A 71 -17.96 -22.05 -7.46
CA ALA A 71 -17.72 -21.71 -6.05
C ALA A 71 -16.82 -20.49 -5.87
N LEU A 72 -15.79 -20.36 -6.73
CA LEU A 72 -14.75 -19.35 -6.62
C LEU A 72 -15.27 -17.91 -6.76
N PRO A 73 -16.20 -17.58 -7.69
CA PRO A 73 -16.76 -16.23 -7.80
C PRO A 73 -17.43 -15.78 -6.52
N HIS A 74 -18.17 -16.65 -5.84
CA HIS A 74 -18.86 -16.28 -4.60
C HIS A 74 -17.87 -15.89 -3.49
N ALA A 75 -16.77 -16.63 -3.35
CA ALA A 75 -15.70 -16.28 -2.42
C ALA A 75 -15.02 -14.95 -2.82
N LEU A 76 -14.68 -14.77 -4.09
CA LEU A 76 -14.07 -13.53 -4.60
C LEU A 76 -14.97 -12.32 -4.39
N PHE A 77 -16.27 -12.43 -4.65
CA PHE A 77 -17.22 -11.33 -4.43
C PHE A 77 -17.27 -10.88 -2.97
N ALA A 78 -17.10 -11.80 -2.01
CA ALA A 78 -17.01 -11.44 -0.60
C ALA A 78 -15.79 -10.56 -0.32
N TYR A 79 -14.62 -10.89 -0.88
CA TYR A 79 -13.41 -10.07 -0.76
C TYR A 79 -13.54 -8.73 -1.48
N ILE A 80 -14.13 -8.69 -2.68
CA ILE A 80 -14.37 -7.44 -3.42
C ILE A 80 -15.30 -6.51 -2.63
N ARG A 81 -16.38 -7.06 -2.06
CA ARG A 81 -17.31 -6.31 -1.22
C ARG A 81 -16.59 -5.73 0.00
N GLU A 82 -15.77 -6.54 0.68
CA GLU A 82 -15.03 -6.07 1.85
C GLU A 82 -13.96 -5.03 1.48
N ALA A 83 -13.27 -5.22 0.36
CA ALA A 83 -12.33 -4.22 -0.17
C ALA A 83 -13.03 -2.88 -0.46
N ALA A 84 -14.28 -2.92 -0.95
CA ALA A 84 -15.08 -1.71 -1.15
C ALA A 84 -15.46 -1.04 0.17
N VAL A 85 -15.86 -1.80 1.20
CA VAL A 85 -16.16 -1.27 2.54
C VAL A 85 -14.92 -0.65 3.17
N LEU A 86 -13.78 -1.33 3.13
CA LEU A 86 -12.51 -0.82 3.65
C LEU A 86 -12.00 0.37 2.84
N GLY A 87 -12.22 0.38 1.53
CA GLY A 87 -11.93 1.51 0.65
C GLY A 87 -12.76 2.74 1.01
N LEU A 88 -14.03 2.55 1.34
CA LEU A 88 -14.92 3.63 1.82
C LEU A 88 -14.48 4.15 3.21
N LEU A 89 -14.10 3.25 4.12
CA LEU A 89 -13.55 3.61 5.44
C LEU A 89 -12.20 4.34 5.37
N THR A 90 -11.44 4.13 4.29
CA THR A 90 -10.12 4.75 4.06
C THR A 90 -10.15 5.80 2.94
N ILE A 91 -11.33 6.35 2.64
CA ILE A 91 -11.50 7.36 1.59
C ILE A 91 -10.69 8.63 1.88
N VAL A 92 -10.42 9.38 0.82
CA VAL A 92 -9.66 10.64 0.88
C VAL A 92 -10.34 11.61 1.85
N GLY A 93 -9.57 12.19 2.77
CA GLY A 93 -10.08 13.10 3.81
C GLY A 93 -10.40 12.44 5.15
N SER A 94 -10.34 11.10 5.27
CA SER A 94 -10.46 10.38 6.55
C SER A 94 -9.19 10.48 7.44
N GLY A 95 -8.08 10.96 6.87
CA GLY A 95 -6.75 10.89 7.48
C GLY A 95 -6.17 9.46 7.52
N ARG A 96 -6.82 8.48 6.88
CA ARG A 96 -6.42 7.06 6.92
C ARG A 96 -5.96 6.51 5.57
N GLU A 97 -5.73 7.38 4.60
CA GLU A 97 -5.36 7.02 3.22
C GLU A 97 -4.10 6.14 3.17
N ARG A 98 -3.13 6.40 4.05
CA ARG A 98 -1.88 5.63 4.12
C ARG A 98 -2.11 4.17 4.54
N TRP A 99 -3.18 3.90 5.31
CA TRP A 99 -3.54 2.55 5.75
C TRP A 99 -4.21 1.73 4.64
N ARG A 100 -4.76 2.38 3.61
CA ARG A 100 -5.47 1.71 2.50
C ARG A 100 -4.62 0.62 1.86
N THR A 101 -3.37 0.93 1.51
CA THR A 101 -2.48 -0.04 0.85
C THR A 101 -2.19 -1.25 1.74
N TYR A 102 -1.98 -1.03 3.04
CA TYR A 102 -1.73 -2.12 3.99
C TYR A 102 -2.97 -2.97 4.23
N VAL A 103 -4.14 -2.34 4.35
CA VAL A 103 -5.42 -3.03 4.58
C VAL A 103 -5.82 -3.86 3.36
N VAL A 104 -5.73 -3.29 2.15
CA VAL A 104 -5.97 -4.02 0.89
C VAL A 104 -4.94 -5.13 0.71
N GLY A 105 -3.67 -4.87 1.04
CA GLY A 105 -2.61 -5.87 1.01
C GLY A 105 -2.90 -7.04 1.96
N ALA A 106 -3.29 -6.77 3.20
CA ALA A 106 -3.66 -7.78 4.18
C ALA A 106 -4.87 -8.61 3.73
N LEU A 107 -5.87 -7.96 3.12
CA LEU A 107 -7.04 -8.64 2.55
C LEU A 107 -6.63 -9.59 1.41
N ALA A 108 -5.74 -9.14 0.52
CA ALA A 108 -5.21 -9.97 -0.57
C ALA A 108 -4.40 -11.17 -0.05
N VAL A 109 -3.54 -10.96 0.96
CA VAL A 109 -2.78 -12.04 1.61
C VAL A 109 -3.73 -13.05 2.25
N THR A 110 -4.79 -12.58 2.92
CA THR A 110 -5.80 -13.46 3.52
C THR A 110 -6.49 -14.32 2.46
N ALA A 111 -6.86 -13.74 1.31
CA ALA A 111 -7.47 -14.48 0.21
C ALA A 111 -6.54 -15.57 -0.36
N VAL A 112 -5.24 -15.26 -0.52
CA VAL A 112 -4.24 -16.24 -0.98
C VAL A 112 -4.03 -17.35 0.05
N LEU A 113 -3.90 -17.00 1.34
CA LEU A 113 -3.76 -17.99 2.42
C LEU A 113 -4.97 -18.90 2.53
N GLU A 114 -6.18 -18.35 2.40
CA GLU A 114 -7.40 -19.13 2.37
C GLU A 114 -7.41 -20.10 1.18
N CYS A 115 -7.09 -19.62 -0.03
CA CYS A 115 -7.01 -20.46 -1.23
C CYS A 115 -5.97 -21.59 -1.07
N TYR A 116 -4.80 -21.26 -0.51
CA TYR A 116 -3.74 -22.22 -0.21
C TYR A 116 -4.21 -23.27 0.80
N TRP A 117 -4.88 -22.85 1.88
CA TRP A 117 -5.39 -23.76 2.90
C TRP A 117 -6.49 -24.67 2.36
N ILE A 118 -7.44 -24.12 1.59
CA ILE A 118 -8.47 -24.90 0.90
C ILE A 118 -7.80 -25.95 0.02
N SER A 119 -6.74 -25.61 -0.69
CA SER A 119 -6.05 -26.52 -1.62
C SER A 119 -5.22 -27.60 -0.92
N THR A 120 -4.64 -27.31 0.25
CA THR A 120 -3.68 -28.21 0.92
C THR A 120 -4.26 -29.02 2.08
N VAL A 121 -5.40 -28.61 2.65
CA VAL A 121 -5.94 -29.27 3.83
C VAL A 121 -6.33 -30.73 3.56
N THR A 122 -5.82 -31.65 4.39
CA THR A 122 -6.17 -33.06 4.28
C THR A 122 -7.47 -33.33 5.04
N VAL A 123 -8.47 -33.89 4.35
CA VAL A 123 -9.75 -34.25 4.96
C VAL A 123 -9.58 -35.58 5.68
N ARG A 124 -9.46 -35.54 7.01
CA ARG A 124 -9.45 -36.74 7.85
C ARG A 124 -10.88 -37.03 8.29
N ILE A 125 -11.44 -38.14 7.82
CA ILE A 125 -12.76 -38.61 8.23
C ILE A 125 -12.56 -39.61 9.38
N PRO A 126 -12.89 -39.26 10.63
CA PRO A 126 -12.78 -40.19 11.74
C PRO A 126 -13.74 -41.38 11.56
N LYS A 127 -13.30 -42.57 11.97
CA LYS A 127 -14.07 -43.83 11.82
C LYS A 127 -15.43 -43.79 12.52
N ASP A 128 -15.52 -43.05 13.62
CA ASP A 128 -16.75 -42.95 14.43
C ASP A 128 -17.82 -42.08 13.78
N GLY A 129 -17.49 -41.33 12.72
CA GLY A 129 -18.41 -40.41 12.03
C GLY A 129 -18.94 -39.26 12.90
N ARG A 130 -18.46 -39.13 14.14
CA ARG A 130 -18.71 -38.04 15.09
C ARG A 130 -17.52 -37.07 15.02
N ASN A 131 -17.78 -35.77 15.20
CA ASN A 131 -16.77 -34.69 15.12
C ASN A 131 -16.07 -34.56 13.76
N VAL A 132 -16.82 -34.65 12.65
CA VAL A 132 -16.28 -34.30 11.34
C VAL A 132 -15.99 -32.80 11.34
N PHE A 133 -14.72 -32.43 11.20
CA PHE A 133 -14.32 -31.03 11.11
C PHE A 133 -14.74 -30.48 9.75
N MET A 134 -15.78 -29.64 9.75
CA MET A 134 -16.28 -29.00 8.53
C MET A 134 -15.40 -27.80 8.21
N TRP A 135 -14.31 -28.06 7.49
CA TRP A 135 -13.33 -27.01 7.11
C TRP A 135 -13.98 -25.83 6.41
N HIS A 136 -14.97 -26.07 5.55
CA HIS A 136 -15.73 -25.01 4.89
C HIS A 136 -16.35 -24.02 5.89
N ASP A 137 -17.06 -24.52 6.90
CA ASP A 137 -17.77 -23.67 7.87
C ASP A 137 -16.77 -22.91 8.73
N ASN A 138 -15.69 -23.57 9.14
CA ASN A 138 -14.62 -22.93 9.91
C ASN A 138 -13.87 -21.86 9.10
N LEU A 139 -13.59 -22.10 7.81
CA LEU A 139 -13.00 -21.10 6.92
C LEU A 139 -13.96 -19.94 6.67
N TRP A 140 -15.26 -20.22 6.52
CA TRP A 140 -16.27 -19.18 6.41
C TRP A 140 -16.33 -18.32 7.67
N ILE A 141 -16.37 -18.91 8.86
CA ILE A 141 -16.34 -18.19 10.15
C ILE A 141 -15.06 -17.38 10.28
N LEU A 142 -13.90 -17.99 10.00
CA LEU A 142 -12.60 -17.32 10.06
C LEU A 142 -12.57 -16.12 9.12
N ARG A 143 -13.11 -16.25 7.90
CA ARG A 143 -13.22 -15.14 6.95
C ARG A 143 -14.08 -14.01 7.49
N GLN A 144 -15.28 -14.31 8.01
CA GLN A 144 -16.15 -13.28 8.62
C GLN A 144 -15.46 -12.60 9.80
N LEU A 145 -14.74 -13.37 10.62
CA LEU A 145 -13.96 -12.86 11.74
C LEU A 145 -12.84 -11.94 11.26
N VAL A 146 -12.10 -12.30 10.21
CA VAL A 146 -11.06 -11.44 9.63
C VAL A 146 -11.66 -10.16 9.07
N PHE A 147 -12.79 -10.23 8.34
CA PHE A 147 -13.46 -9.04 7.81
C PHE A 147 -13.90 -8.09 8.94
N LEU A 148 -14.53 -8.64 9.97
CA LEU A 148 -14.95 -7.88 11.15
C LEU A 148 -13.76 -7.27 11.89
N LEU A 149 -12.71 -8.05 12.16
CA LEU A 149 -11.51 -7.55 12.84
C LEU A 149 -10.79 -6.51 12.00
N LEU A 150 -10.65 -6.71 10.70
CA LEU A 150 -9.96 -5.78 9.81
C LEU A 150 -10.70 -4.45 9.76
N SER A 151 -12.03 -4.47 9.70
CA SER A 151 -12.87 -3.27 9.78
C SER A 151 -12.73 -2.55 11.12
N ILE A 152 -12.76 -3.27 12.25
CA ILE A 152 -12.58 -2.69 13.59
C ILE A 152 -11.18 -2.09 13.75
N VAL A 153 -10.14 -2.83 13.37
CA VAL A 153 -8.74 -2.38 13.47
C VAL A 153 -8.53 -1.13 12.61
N THR A 154 -9.01 -1.14 11.36
CA THR A 154 -9.00 0.04 10.46
C THR A 154 -9.71 1.24 11.08
N HIS A 155 -10.81 0.98 11.80
CA HIS A 155 -11.54 2.04 12.49
C HIS A 155 -10.84 2.58 13.74
N LEU A 156 -10.01 1.78 14.42
CA LEU A 156 -9.27 2.19 15.62
C LEU A 156 -7.89 2.78 15.32
N LEU A 157 -7.36 2.57 14.11
CA LEU A 157 -6.08 3.11 13.68
C LEU A 157 -6.09 4.66 13.74
N PRO A 158 -5.02 5.29 14.27
CA PRO A 158 -4.95 6.74 14.37
C PRO A 158 -4.99 7.35 12.98
N SER A 159 -5.82 8.37 12.82
CA SER A 159 -5.80 9.21 11.63
C SER A 159 -4.44 9.89 11.58
N THR A 160 -3.71 9.65 10.49
CA THR A 160 -2.51 10.42 10.19
C THR A 160 -2.98 11.84 9.86
N SER A 161 -2.28 12.85 10.38
CA SER A 161 -2.58 14.24 10.03
C SER A 161 -2.72 14.38 8.52
N PRO A 162 -3.69 15.19 8.04
CA PRO A 162 -3.88 15.42 6.63
C PRO A 162 -2.52 15.77 6.01
N LEU A 163 -2.25 15.21 4.83
CA LEU A 163 -1.06 15.54 4.08
C LEU A 163 -1.12 17.04 3.83
N VAL A 164 -0.32 17.81 4.59
CA VAL A 164 -0.34 19.26 4.51
C VAL A 164 0.00 19.61 3.07
N ASP A 165 -0.91 20.33 2.41
CA ASP A 165 -0.75 20.70 1.01
C ASP A 165 0.63 21.34 0.83
N PRO A 166 1.52 20.80 -0.02
CA PRO A 166 2.84 21.39 -0.23
C PRO A 166 2.73 22.86 -0.64
N ALA A 167 1.63 23.28 -1.28
CA ALA A 167 1.37 24.68 -1.57
C ALA A 167 1.13 25.50 -0.29
N SER A 168 0.40 24.97 0.68
CA SER A 168 0.19 25.66 1.97
C SER A 168 1.50 25.77 2.77
N HIS A 169 2.36 24.74 2.72
CA HIS A 169 3.70 24.81 3.29
C HIS A 169 4.58 25.81 2.55
N ALA A 170 4.56 25.82 1.22
CA ALA A 170 5.31 26.77 0.40
C ALA A 170 4.85 28.20 0.64
N LEU A 171 3.54 28.43 0.85
CA LEU A 171 2.99 29.75 1.13
C LEU A 171 3.33 30.19 2.56
N ALA A 172 3.27 29.28 3.53
CA ALA A 172 3.72 29.55 4.89
C ALA A 172 5.23 29.88 4.94
N THR A 173 6.07 29.10 4.24
CA THR A 173 7.52 29.38 4.17
C THR A 173 7.81 30.66 3.39
N HIS A 174 7.08 30.95 2.31
CA HIS A 174 7.19 32.21 1.58
C HIS A 174 6.85 33.40 2.48
N SER A 175 5.75 33.33 3.23
CA SER A 175 5.36 34.39 4.15
C SER A 175 6.38 34.60 5.28
N ALA A 176 6.97 33.51 5.81
CA ALA A 176 8.02 33.58 6.81
C ALA A 176 9.33 34.17 6.24
N LEU A 177 9.64 33.85 4.99
CA LEU A 177 10.75 34.44 4.25
C LEU A 177 10.52 35.93 4.00
N GLU A 178 9.35 36.32 3.52
CA GLU A 178 8.99 37.73 3.30
C GLU A 178 9.07 38.55 4.59
N GLN A 179 8.65 37.97 5.72
CA GLN A 179 8.77 38.61 7.03
C GLN A 179 10.22 38.71 7.52
N SER A 180 11.11 37.78 7.13
CA SER A 180 12.52 37.79 7.55
C SER A 180 13.44 38.59 6.61
N VAL A 181 13.04 38.84 5.36
CA VAL A 181 13.76 39.66 4.39
C VAL A 181 14.17 41.05 4.93
N PRO A 182 13.31 41.85 5.59
CA PRO A 182 13.73 43.16 6.11
C PRO A 182 14.80 43.04 7.21
N LEU A 183 14.69 42.04 8.10
CA LEU A 183 15.69 41.79 9.15
C LEU A 183 17.03 41.36 8.55
N LEU A 184 17.00 40.46 7.56
CA LEU A 184 18.19 40.03 6.84
C LEU A 184 18.85 41.18 6.07
N ARG A 185 18.07 42.06 5.44
CA ARG A 185 18.60 43.26 4.78
C ARG A 185 19.24 44.22 5.78
N ALA A 186 18.59 44.48 6.91
CA ALA A 186 19.14 45.35 7.95
C ALA A 186 20.46 44.79 8.51
N ALA A 187 20.50 43.50 8.84
CA ALA A 187 21.72 42.84 9.31
C ALA A 187 22.84 42.84 8.25
N ALA A 188 22.49 42.63 6.99
CA ALA A 188 23.46 42.71 5.89
C ALA A 188 24.01 44.14 5.73
N SER A 189 23.15 45.17 5.77
CA SER A 189 23.57 46.57 5.73
C SER A 189 24.51 46.92 6.89
N GLU A 190 24.16 46.53 8.11
CA GLU A 190 24.99 46.75 9.30
C GLU A 190 26.38 46.09 9.15
N TRP A 191 26.41 44.86 8.65
CA TRP A 191 27.67 44.15 8.42
C TRP A 191 28.54 44.87 7.38
N TRP A 192 27.96 45.33 6.27
CA TRP A 192 28.70 46.07 5.24
C TRP A 192 29.19 47.43 5.73
N ASP A 193 28.42 48.12 6.57
CA ASP A 193 28.84 49.39 7.16
C ASP A 193 30.02 49.18 8.12
N ARG A 194 29.98 48.10 8.92
CA ARG A 194 31.10 47.71 9.78
C ARG A 194 32.35 47.39 8.97
N GLN A 195 32.22 46.64 7.88
CA GLN A 195 33.34 46.33 6.98
C GLN A 195 33.92 47.57 6.29
N ARG A 196 33.08 48.56 5.93
CA ARG A 196 33.57 49.84 5.40
C ARG A 196 34.38 50.60 6.44
N LEU A 197 33.91 50.67 7.68
CA LEU A 197 34.62 51.30 8.79
C LEU A 197 35.95 50.60 9.09
N GLU A 198 35.95 49.27 9.20
CA GLU A 198 37.18 48.48 9.37
C GLU A 198 38.15 48.70 8.21
N GLY A 199 37.63 48.76 6.97
CA GLY A 199 38.42 49.05 5.78
C GLY A 199 38.94 50.49 5.71
N GLU A 200 38.24 51.47 6.29
CA GLU A 200 38.72 52.84 6.46
C GLU A 200 39.82 52.90 7.51
N TRP A 201 39.65 52.23 8.65
CA TRP A 201 40.67 52.14 9.70
C TRP A 201 41.96 51.53 9.17
N ALA A 202 41.86 50.39 8.48
CA ALA A 202 43.01 49.73 7.86
C ALA A 202 43.69 50.62 6.80
N ARG A 203 42.93 51.43 6.06
CA ARG A 203 43.49 52.39 5.10
C ARG A 203 44.12 53.62 5.78
N SER A 204 43.64 54.04 6.94
CA SER A 204 44.18 55.19 7.69
C SER A 204 45.38 54.84 8.57
N ASP A 205 45.60 53.56 8.87
CA ASP A 205 46.70 53.10 9.70
C ASP A 205 48.04 53.13 8.93
N GLU A 206 48.95 54.01 9.35
CA GLU A 206 50.29 54.17 8.76
C GLU A 206 51.12 52.89 8.80
N ALA A 207 50.94 52.03 9.80
CA ALA A 207 51.66 50.77 9.89
C ALA A 207 51.19 49.80 8.80
N VAL A 208 49.87 49.72 8.58
CA VAL A 208 49.28 48.90 7.50
C VAL A 208 49.70 49.45 6.13
N GLN A 209 49.70 50.77 5.96
CA GLN A 209 50.18 51.39 4.72
C GLN A 209 51.65 51.04 4.42
N ARG A 210 52.54 51.16 5.40
CA ARG A 210 53.96 50.81 5.25
C ARG A 210 54.18 49.34 4.89
N VAL A 211 53.44 48.42 5.51
CA VAL A 211 53.49 46.99 5.18
C VAL A 211 52.93 46.74 3.78
N ALA A 212 51.83 47.39 3.40
CA ALA A 212 51.27 47.29 2.06
C ALA A 212 52.23 47.81 0.99
N GLU A 213 52.96 48.91 1.25
CA GLU A 213 54.01 49.43 0.38
C GLU A 213 55.18 48.46 0.23
N GLN A 214 55.67 47.88 1.33
CA GLN A 214 56.72 46.86 1.30
C GLN A 214 56.31 45.63 0.47
N LEU A 215 55.02 45.28 0.47
CA LEU A 215 54.45 44.19 -0.34
C LEU A 215 54.12 44.61 -1.78
N GLY A 216 54.41 45.86 -2.18
CA GLY A 216 54.09 46.38 -3.52
C GLY A 216 52.59 46.54 -3.78
N ARG A 217 51.77 46.64 -2.72
CA ARG A 217 50.31 46.84 -2.75
C ARG A 217 49.88 48.15 -2.08
N GLY A 218 50.73 49.17 -2.11
CA GLY A 218 50.43 50.49 -1.54
C GLY A 218 49.15 51.12 -2.13
N PHE A 219 48.43 51.87 -1.30
CA PHE A 219 47.13 52.47 -1.64
C PHE A 219 47.24 53.82 -2.38
N VAL A 220 48.41 54.19 -2.91
CA VAL A 220 48.64 55.51 -3.51
C VAL A 220 47.82 55.66 -4.80
N GLU A 221 46.70 56.36 -4.67
CA GLU A 221 45.72 56.67 -5.70
C GLU A 221 46.29 57.77 -6.61
N GLY A 222 47.28 57.43 -7.44
CA GLY A 222 47.90 58.45 -8.29
C GLY A 222 48.90 57.98 -9.34
N GLN A 223 49.55 56.82 -9.20
CA GLN A 223 50.56 56.40 -10.18
C GLN A 223 50.40 54.93 -10.56
N GLY A 224 49.53 54.68 -11.54
CA GLY A 224 49.42 53.41 -12.26
C GLY A 224 48.16 52.62 -11.93
N GLU A 225 47.45 52.16 -12.96
CA GLU A 225 46.41 51.14 -12.78
C GLU A 225 47.01 49.95 -12.01
N GLY A 226 46.53 49.72 -10.79
CA GLY A 226 47.02 48.63 -9.95
C GLY A 226 47.10 47.32 -10.74
N THR A 227 48.20 46.59 -10.58
CA THR A 227 48.51 45.35 -11.34
C THR A 227 47.38 44.32 -11.33
N LEU A 228 46.53 44.31 -10.30
CA LEU A 228 45.34 43.48 -10.22
C LEU A 228 44.21 43.93 -11.16
N ARG A 229 44.00 45.23 -11.34
CA ARG A 229 43.03 45.75 -12.32
C ARG A 229 43.46 45.43 -13.75
N VAL A 230 44.77 45.51 -14.04
CA VAL A 230 45.32 45.11 -15.33
C VAL A 230 45.08 43.62 -15.56
N LYS A 231 45.45 42.75 -14.61
CA LYS A 231 45.21 41.30 -14.71
C LYS A 231 43.72 40.94 -14.78
N ALA A 232 42.86 41.63 -14.05
CA ALA A 232 41.41 41.43 -14.09
C ALA A 232 40.82 41.83 -15.46
N LYS A 233 41.27 42.96 -16.04
CA LYS A 233 40.89 43.36 -17.39
C LYS A 233 41.36 42.35 -18.43
N GLU A 234 42.59 41.85 -18.32
CA GLU A 234 43.12 40.82 -19.22
C GLU A 234 42.33 39.51 -19.12
N THR A 235 42.00 39.06 -17.92
CA THR A 235 41.19 37.84 -17.72
C THR A 235 39.76 38.03 -18.21
N ALA A 236 39.13 39.16 -17.93
CA ALA A 236 37.80 39.49 -18.48
C ALA A 236 37.82 39.54 -20.02
N ALA A 237 38.87 40.09 -20.62
CA ALA A 237 39.04 40.09 -22.08
C ALA A 237 39.21 38.68 -22.65
N ARG A 238 39.98 37.81 -21.99
CA ARG A 238 40.12 36.39 -22.39
C ARG A 238 38.79 35.63 -22.32
N ILE A 239 38.02 35.83 -21.26
CA ILE A 239 36.71 35.18 -21.09
C ILE A 239 35.73 35.67 -22.16
N LYS A 240 35.71 36.98 -22.43
CA LYS A 240 34.89 37.55 -23.50
C LYS A 240 35.28 36.97 -24.87
N ALA A 241 36.57 36.83 -25.14
CA ALA A 241 37.06 36.23 -26.38
C ALA A 241 36.66 34.74 -26.51
N SER A 242 36.73 33.96 -25.41
CA SER A 242 36.31 32.56 -25.44
C SER A 242 34.79 32.38 -25.62
N LEU A 243 33.99 33.28 -25.05
CA LEU A 243 32.52 33.28 -25.23
C LEU A 243 32.11 33.63 -26.67
N LEU A 244 32.82 34.56 -27.31
CA LEU A 244 32.57 34.94 -28.70
C LEU A 244 33.08 33.91 -29.71
N ALA A 245 34.02 33.06 -29.31
CA ALA A 245 34.61 32.02 -30.17
C ALA A 245 33.86 30.68 -30.13
N GLN A 246 32.79 30.53 -29.35
CA GLN A 246 31.92 29.35 -29.44
C GLN A 246 31.05 29.43 -30.70
N PRO A 247 31.26 28.58 -31.71
CA PRO A 247 30.40 28.54 -32.89
C PRO A 247 29.01 28.02 -32.49
N ALA A 248 27.97 28.69 -32.97
CA ALA A 248 26.58 28.26 -32.81
C ALA A 248 26.39 26.92 -33.53
N SER A 249 26.37 25.84 -32.75
CA SER A 249 25.95 24.49 -33.15
C SER A 249 24.46 24.33 -32.94
#